data_AF-A0A316KZX8-F1
#
_entry.id   AF-A0A316KZX8-F1
#
_cell.length_a   1.000
_cell.length_b   1.000
_cell.length_c   1.000
_cell.angle_alpha   90.00
_cell.angle_beta   90.00
_cell.angle_gamma   90.00
#
_symmetry.space_group_name_H-M   'P 1'
#
loop_
_entity.id
_entity.type
_entity.pdbx_description
1 polymer ?
#
loop_
_entity_poly.entity_id
_entity_poly.type
_entity_poly.pdbx_seq_one_letter_code
_entity_poly.pdbx_strand_id
1 'polypeptide(L)'
;MASSALAISPGPDNIFVLTQSISNGVKSGLATVAGLVSGCLVHTTLLAFGVSEVIKRSDSLFFGIKLFGAAYLIYLAIMVYRSDAGISLNKKARIEGLSKLFWKGFTMNVLNPKVTIFFLAFFPGFLFSNELNIVIQFYVLGLLFMLSAFVVFSTIAFLAGSISGYLLKNPNTGVYLKWLQILVFIGIAIYLFLSDK
;
A
#
# COMPACT_ATOMS: atom_id res chain seq x y z
N MET A 1 -12.42 -1.93 -5.98
CA MET A 1 -12.54 -2.85 -4.82
C MET A 1 -11.17 -3.38 -4.38
N ALA A 2 -10.34 -3.94 -5.27
CA ALA A 2 -9.00 -4.43 -4.91
C ALA A 2 -8.01 -3.34 -4.45
N SER A 3 -8.10 -2.13 -5.00
CA SER A 3 -7.31 -0.95 -4.59
C SER A 3 -7.59 -0.55 -3.14
N SER A 4 -8.85 -0.58 -2.71
CA SER A 4 -9.25 -0.31 -1.32
C SER A 4 -8.86 -1.46 -0.37
N ALA A 5 -8.96 -2.72 -0.82
CA ALA A 5 -8.53 -3.87 -0.05
C ALA A 5 -7.03 -3.79 0.32
N LEU A 6 -6.16 -3.40 -0.62
CA LEU A 6 -4.73 -3.26 -0.38
C LEU A 6 -4.31 -2.07 0.46
N ALA A 7 -5.00 -0.94 0.31
CA ALA A 7 -4.84 0.18 1.23
C ALA A 7 -5.15 -0.27 2.67
N ILE A 8 -6.14 -1.15 2.84
CA ILE A 8 -6.53 -1.70 4.14
C ILE A 8 -5.54 -2.76 4.64
N SER A 9 -4.84 -3.47 3.76
CA SER A 9 -3.85 -4.50 4.13
C SER A 9 -2.73 -3.93 5.00
N PRO A 10 -2.64 -4.26 6.31
CA PRO A 10 -1.71 -3.60 7.24
C PRO A 10 -0.24 -3.94 6.97
N GLY A 11 0.37 -3.23 6.02
CA GLY A 11 1.80 -3.28 5.75
C GLY A 11 2.64 -2.35 6.65
N PRO A 12 3.95 -2.23 6.36
CA PRO A 12 4.83 -1.32 7.07
C PRO A 12 4.30 0.14 7.01
N ASP A 13 3.68 0.56 5.90
CA ASP A 13 3.04 1.87 5.73
C ASP A 13 1.91 2.11 6.76
N ASN A 14 1.03 1.11 6.95
CA ASN A 14 -0.08 1.17 7.90
C ASN A 14 0.41 1.19 9.36
N ILE A 15 1.39 0.35 9.68
CA ILE A 15 2.02 0.30 11.01
C ILE A 15 2.74 1.62 11.30
N PHE A 16 3.38 2.22 10.29
CA PHE A 16 4.08 3.48 10.44
C PHE A 16 3.11 4.64 10.70
N VAL A 17 2.02 4.74 9.93
CA VAL A 17 0.93 5.72 10.20
C VAL A 17 0.33 5.52 11.59
N LEU A 18 0.06 4.26 11.98
CA LEU A 18 -0.49 3.92 13.29
C LEU A 18 0.47 4.32 14.42
N THR A 19 1.75 3.97 14.29
CA THR A 19 2.79 4.32 15.27
C THR A 19 2.93 5.82 15.42
N GLN A 20 2.94 6.55 14.30
CA GLN A 20 3.08 7.99 14.32
C GLN A 20 1.85 8.70 14.89
N SER A 21 0.66 8.18 14.60
CA SER A 21 -0.61 8.72 15.12
C SER A 21 -0.76 8.47 16.62
N ILE A 22 -0.35 7.30 17.11
CA ILE A 22 -0.38 6.97 18.55
C ILE A 22 0.69 7.76 19.32
N SER A 23 1.88 7.89 18.76
CA SER A 23 3.04 8.45 19.49
C SER A 23 3.10 9.98 19.43
N ASN A 24 2.66 10.58 18.32
CA ASN A 24 2.81 12.01 18.05
C ASN A 24 1.49 12.69 17.64
N GLY A 25 0.37 11.99 17.72
CA GLY A 25 -0.97 12.51 17.46
C GLY A 25 -1.39 12.47 15.98
N VAL A 26 -2.69 12.73 15.76
CA VAL A 26 -3.35 12.61 14.45
C VAL A 26 -2.66 13.46 13.36
N LYS A 27 -2.24 14.69 13.68
CA LYS A 27 -1.58 15.59 12.71
C LYS A 27 -0.29 14.98 12.15
N SER A 28 0.49 14.34 13.02
CA SER A 28 1.72 13.64 12.62
C SER A 28 1.41 12.41 11.76
N GLY A 29 0.34 11.68 12.10
CA GLY A 29 -0.21 10.61 11.26
C GLY A 29 -0.56 11.08 9.86
N LEU A 30 -1.38 12.14 9.75
CA LEU A 30 -1.82 12.70 8.46
C LEU A 30 -0.67 13.24 7.60
N ALA A 31 0.36 13.84 8.21
CA ALA A 31 1.56 14.24 7.48
C ALA A 31 2.29 13.04 6.87
N THR A 32 2.40 11.94 7.61
CA THR A 32 2.92 10.67 7.10
C THR A 32 2.05 10.10 5.98
N VAL A 33 0.71 10.13 6.12
CA VAL A 33 -0.22 9.70 5.07
C VAL A 33 0.00 10.48 3.77
N ALA A 34 0.08 11.80 3.84
CA ALA A 34 0.34 12.63 2.66
C ALA A 34 1.68 12.28 1.98
N GLY A 35 2.71 11.95 2.76
CA GLY A 35 3.98 11.45 2.25
C GLY A 35 3.83 10.11 1.52
N LEU A 36 3.21 9.13 2.17
CA LEU A 36 2.99 7.79 1.59
C LEU A 36 2.19 7.86 0.28
N VAL A 37 1.11 8.64 0.26
CA VAL A 37 0.24 8.78 -0.91
C VAL A 37 0.96 9.50 -2.05
N SER A 38 1.74 10.56 -1.78
CA SER A 38 2.53 11.23 -2.82
C SER A 38 3.63 10.33 -3.40
N GLY A 39 4.17 9.38 -2.62
CA GLY A 39 5.10 8.35 -3.13
C GLY A 39 4.48 7.47 -4.23
N CYS A 40 3.17 7.26 -4.22
CA CYS A 40 2.47 6.49 -5.25
C CYS A 40 2.52 7.16 -6.63
N LEU A 41 2.76 8.47 -6.72
CA LEU A 41 2.97 9.16 -8.00
C LEU A 41 4.23 8.67 -8.71
N VAL A 42 5.29 8.33 -7.96
CA VAL A 42 6.53 7.80 -8.53
C VAL A 42 6.26 6.42 -9.13
N HIS A 43 5.60 5.53 -8.39
CA HIS A 43 5.21 4.21 -8.89
C HIS A 43 4.27 4.29 -10.09
N THR A 44 3.29 5.20 -10.06
CA THR A 44 2.38 5.45 -11.18
C THR A 44 3.15 5.90 -12.42
N THR A 45 4.12 6.80 -12.26
CA THR A 45 4.93 7.32 -13.37
C THR A 45 5.86 6.24 -13.92
N LEU A 46 6.50 5.45 -13.06
CA LEU A 46 7.32 4.30 -13.46
C LEU A 46 6.51 3.27 -14.26
N LEU A 47 5.29 2.98 -13.80
CA LEU A 47 4.37 2.10 -14.53
C LEU A 47 3.96 2.72 -15.87
N ALA A 48 3.53 3.98 -15.83
CA ALA A 48 2.95 4.65 -16.98
C ALA A 48 3.93 4.78 -18.14
N PHE A 49 5.21 5.07 -17.86
CA PHE A 49 6.23 5.24 -18.91
C PHE A 49 7.11 4.00 -19.09
N GLY A 50 7.36 3.20 -18.05
CA GLY A 50 8.20 2.01 -18.13
C GLY A 50 7.46 0.79 -18.68
N VAL A 51 6.28 0.48 -18.13
CA VAL A 51 5.54 -0.75 -18.47
C VAL A 51 4.67 -0.60 -19.71
N SER A 52 4.21 0.61 -20.03
CA SER A 52 3.43 0.84 -21.25
C SER A 52 4.19 0.43 -22.52
N GLU A 53 5.51 0.58 -22.54
CA GLU A 53 6.36 0.13 -23.65
C GLU A 53 6.53 -1.39 -23.69
N VAL A 54 6.61 -2.03 -22.51
CA VAL A 54 6.69 -3.49 -22.38
C VAL A 54 5.39 -4.16 -22.85
N ILE A 55 4.24 -3.65 -22.42
CA ILE A 55 2.91 -4.17 -22.81
C ILE A 55 2.73 -4.10 -24.33
N LYS A 56 3.17 -3.00 -24.97
CA LYS A 56 3.08 -2.86 -26.44
C LYS A 56 3.95 -3.87 -27.21
N ARG A 57 4.99 -4.43 -26.58
CA ARG A 57 5.99 -5.26 -27.27
C ARG A 57 5.75 -6.76 -27.11
N SER A 58 5.19 -7.24 -26.00
CA SER A 58 5.00 -8.68 -25.80
C SER A 58 4.00 -9.05 -24.70
N ASP A 59 2.93 -9.75 -25.10
CA ASP A 59 1.93 -10.33 -24.19
C ASP A 59 2.53 -11.37 -23.23
N SER A 60 3.52 -12.15 -23.70
CA SER A 60 4.20 -13.16 -22.88
C SER A 60 5.02 -12.53 -21.74
N LEU A 61 5.67 -11.40 -22.01
CA LEU A 61 6.44 -10.68 -20.98
C LEU A 61 5.50 -10.09 -19.92
N PHE A 62 4.36 -9.57 -20.36
CA PHE A 62 3.31 -9.07 -19.47
C PHE A 62 2.75 -10.18 -18.56
N PHE A 63 2.45 -11.35 -19.13
CA PHE A 63 2.04 -12.52 -18.35
C PHE A 63 3.09 -12.94 -17.32
N GLY A 64 4.37 -12.90 -17.68
CA GLY A 64 5.48 -13.15 -16.75
C GLY A 64 5.51 -12.18 -15.56
N ILE A 65 5.31 -10.88 -15.80
CA ILE A 65 5.21 -9.86 -14.74
C ILE A 65 4.02 -10.14 -13.81
N LYS A 66 2.86 -10.50 -14.39
CA LYS A 66 1.65 -10.84 -13.65
C LYS A 66 1.89 -12.04 -12.72
N LEU A 67 2.50 -13.11 -13.25
CA LEU A 67 2.81 -14.32 -12.48
C LEU A 67 3.83 -14.06 -11.36
N PHE A 68 4.88 -13.28 -11.66
CA PHE A 68 5.87 -12.88 -10.66
C PHE A 68 5.26 -12.06 -9.53
N GLY A 69 4.40 -11.09 -9.86
CA GLY A 69 3.69 -10.29 -8.86
C GLY A 69 2.76 -11.12 -7.98
N ALA A 70 2.02 -12.08 -8.56
CA ALA A 70 1.17 -12.99 -7.81
C ALA A 70 2.00 -13.86 -6.82
N ALA A 71 3.10 -14.45 -7.29
CA ALA A 71 4.00 -15.24 -6.45
C ALA A 71 4.61 -14.39 -5.31
N TYR A 72 4.98 -13.14 -5.59
CA TYR A 72 5.51 -12.22 -4.59
C TYR A 72 4.47 -11.84 -3.52
N LEU A 73 3.21 -11.63 -3.89
CA LEU A 73 2.13 -11.37 -2.94
C LEU A 73 1.88 -12.58 -2.01
N ILE A 74 1.95 -13.80 -2.54
CA ILE A 74 1.89 -15.03 -1.73
C ILE A 74 3.07 -15.10 -0.77
N TYR A 75 4.29 -14.83 -1.26
CA TYR A 75 5.48 -14.76 -0.42
C TYR A 75 5.32 -13.74 0.72
N LEU A 76 4.79 -12.54 0.43
CA LEU A 76 4.50 -11.53 1.45
C LEU A 76 3.44 -12.00 2.44
N ALA A 77 2.40 -12.72 2.02
CA ALA A 77 1.41 -13.31 2.93
C ALA A 77 2.06 -14.31 3.90
N ILE A 78 2.99 -15.13 3.42
CA ILE A 78 3.76 -16.07 4.25
C ILE A 78 4.68 -15.33 5.22
N MET A 79 5.38 -14.28 4.76
CA MET A 79 6.25 -13.46 5.62
C MET A 79 5.46 -12.80 6.75
N VAL A 80 4.28 -12.24 6.44
CA VAL A 80 3.37 -11.69 7.44
C VAL A 80 2.89 -12.78 8.39
N TYR A 81 2.46 -13.95 7.90
CA TYR A 81 2.06 -15.06 8.75
C TYR A 81 3.15 -15.44 9.77
N ARG A 82 4.42 -15.36 9.37
CA ARG A 82 5.59 -15.68 10.20
C ARG A 82 6.08 -14.53 11.08
N SER A 83 5.63 -13.30 10.90
CA SER A 83 6.08 -12.15 11.70
C SER A 83 5.41 -12.11 13.07
N ASP A 84 6.10 -11.57 14.07
CA ASP A 84 5.50 -11.32 15.38
C ASP A 84 4.41 -10.24 15.25
N ALA A 85 3.31 -10.38 16.01
CA ALA A 85 2.17 -9.46 15.99
C ALA A 85 2.36 -8.27 16.96
N GLY A 86 3.46 -8.24 17.71
CA GLY A 86 3.76 -7.20 18.68
C GLY A 86 3.92 -5.82 18.05
N ILE A 87 3.08 -4.87 18.44
CA ILE A 87 3.26 -3.44 18.11
C ILE A 87 4.30 -2.86 19.08
N SER A 88 5.57 -2.83 18.67
CA SER A 88 6.67 -2.27 19.47
C SER A 88 6.68 -0.73 19.42
N LEU A 89 5.83 -0.11 20.23
CA LEU A 89 5.76 1.35 20.34
C LEU A 89 6.92 1.87 21.20
N ASN A 90 7.96 2.40 20.54
CA ASN A 90 9.07 3.03 21.23
C ASN A 90 8.66 4.43 21.71
N LYS A 91 8.20 4.52 22.96
CA LYS A 91 7.67 5.74 23.63
C LYS A 91 8.64 6.94 23.74
N LYS A 92 9.90 6.83 23.29
CA LYS A 92 10.95 7.86 23.48
C LYS A 92 11.39 8.61 22.20
N ALA A 93 10.73 8.41 21.06
CA ALA A 93 11.08 9.14 19.85
C ALA A 93 10.71 10.64 19.99
N ARG A 94 11.69 11.54 19.78
CA ARG A 94 11.50 13.00 19.75
C ARG A 94 10.39 13.37 18.77
N ILE A 95 9.52 14.32 19.13
CA ILE A 95 8.48 14.84 18.25
C ILE A 95 9.14 15.34 16.96
N GLU A 96 8.94 14.61 15.86
CA GLU A 96 9.44 14.99 14.54
C GLU A 96 8.50 16.03 13.91
N GLY A 97 9.07 17.06 13.26
CA GLY A 97 8.29 18.05 12.54
C GLY A 97 7.49 17.44 11.38
N LEU A 98 6.32 18.00 11.07
CA LEU A 98 5.40 17.46 10.06
C LEU A 98 6.06 17.27 8.68
N SER A 99 6.90 18.22 8.25
CA SER A 99 7.65 18.11 6.99
C SER A 99 8.59 16.90 6.96
N LYS A 100 9.28 16.61 8.07
CA LYS A 100 10.17 15.44 8.18
C LYS A 100 9.38 14.14 8.08
N LEU A 101 8.21 14.09 8.70
CA LEU A 101 7.31 12.93 8.65
C LEU A 101 6.71 12.70 7.27
N PHE A 102 6.37 13.77 6.55
CA PHE A 102 5.98 13.70 5.15
C PHE A 102 7.08 13.06 4.31
N TRP A 103 8.31 13.60 4.34
CA TRP A 103 9.41 13.07 3.54
C TRP A 103 9.79 11.64 3.93
N LYS A 104 9.71 11.31 5.21
CA LYS A 104 9.93 9.94 5.68
C LYS A 104 8.87 8.98 5.13
N GLY A 105 7.60 9.35 5.14
CA GLY A 105 6.52 8.59 4.52
C GLY A 105 6.72 8.46 3.01
N PHE A 106 7.06 9.54 2.32
CA PHE A 106 7.34 9.54 0.89
C PHE A 106 8.47 8.57 0.53
N THR A 107 9.64 8.71 1.15
CA THR A 107 10.80 7.85 0.87
C THR A 107 10.50 6.39 1.22
N MET A 108 9.78 6.15 2.31
CA MET A 108 9.37 4.81 2.71
C MET A 108 8.48 4.15 1.66
N ASN A 109 7.49 4.87 1.11
CA ASN A 109 6.61 4.34 0.08
C ASN A 109 7.34 4.15 -1.26
N VAL A 110 8.17 5.12 -1.68
CA VAL A 110 8.94 5.04 -2.92
C VAL A 110 9.89 3.83 -2.90
N LEU A 111 10.51 3.53 -1.76
CA LEU A 111 11.39 2.38 -1.59
C LEU A 111 10.65 1.08 -1.27
N ASN A 112 9.31 1.07 -1.26
CA ASN A 112 8.53 -0.10 -0.89
C ASN A 112 8.34 -1.04 -2.10
N PRO A 113 9.08 -2.16 -2.20
CA PRO A 113 8.98 -3.06 -3.36
C PRO A 113 7.58 -3.69 -3.48
N LYS A 114 6.83 -3.81 -2.39
CA LYS A 114 5.44 -4.29 -2.40
C LYS A 114 4.55 -3.39 -3.26
N VAL A 115 4.68 -2.07 -3.10
CA VAL A 115 3.83 -1.11 -3.81
C VAL A 115 4.18 -1.13 -5.29
N THR A 116 5.48 -1.10 -5.63
CA THR A 116 5.94 -1.19 -7.01
C THR A 116 5.44 -2.47 -7.69
N ILE A 117 5.68 -3.64 -7.10
CA ILE A 117 5.29 -4.92 -7.69
C ILE A 117 3.78 -5.02 -7.84
N PHE A 118 3.01 -4.51 -6.88
CA PHE A 118 1.55 -4.45 -7.01
C PHE A 118 1.12 -3.60 -8.21
N PHE A 119 1.69 -2.40 -8.38
CA PHE A 119 1.37 -1.55 -9.53
C PHE A 119 1.71 -2.25 -10.84
N LEU A 120 2.90 -2.84 -10.94
CA LEU A 120 3.36 -3.55 -12.14
C LEU A 120 2.47 -4.74 -12.51
N ALA A 121 2.06 -5.55 -11.54
CA ALA A 121 1.31 -6.78 -11.79
C ALA A 121 -0.19 -6.56 -11.92
N PHE A 122 -0.74 -5.55 -11.24
CA PHE A 122 -2.18 -5.38 -11.09
C PHE A 122 -2.76 -4.36 -12.06
N PHE A 123 -2.18 -3.15 -12.12
CA PHE A 123 -2.78 -2.04 -12.87
C PHE A 123 -2.98 -2.32 -14.37
N PRO A 124 -2.09 -3.01 -15.08
CA PRO A 124 -2.32 -3.33 -16.48
C PRO A 124 -3.60 -4.12 -16.73
N GLY A 125 -4.01 -4.98 -15.79
CA GLY A 125 -5.28 -5.72 -15.86
C GLY A 125 -6.52 -4.88 -15.59
N PHE A 126 -6.38 -3.57 -15.34
CA PHE A 126 -7.48 -2.61 -15.17
C PHE A 126 -7.51 -1.56 -16.28
N LEU A 127 -6.74 -1.74 -17.35
CA LEU A 127 -6.93 -0.95 -18.56
C LEU A 127 -8.35 -1.18 -19.07
N PHE A 128 -9.09 -0.10 -19.30
CA PHE A 128 -10.54 -0.12 -19.49
C PHE A 128 -10.95 0.33 -20.90
N SER A 129 -9.99 0.73 -21.73
CA SER A 129 -10.23 1.12 -23.12
C SER A 129 -9.03 0.76 -23.99
N ASN A 130 -9.29 0.24 -25.17
CA ASN A 130 -8.25 -0.03 -26.18
C ASN A 130 -7.90 1.21 -27.01
N GLU A 131 -8.74 2.27 -26.97
CA GLU A 131 -8.56 3.48 -27.78
C GLU A 131 -7.91 4.62 -27.00
N LEU A 132 -8.02 4.63 -25.67
CA LEU A 132 -7.39 5.64 -24.84
C LEU A 132 -5.90 5.37 -24.64
N ASN A 133 -5.11 6.45 -24.54
CA ASN A 133 -3.68 6.34 -24.25
C ASN A 133 -3.45 5.62 -22.91
N ILE A 134 -2.65 4.54 -22.94
CA ILE A 134 -2.32 3.70 -21.79
C ILE A 134 -1.74 4.53 -20.62
N VAL A 135 -0.92 5.55 -20.89
CA VAL A 135 -0.34 6.44 -19.87
C VAL A 135 -1.44 7.16 -19.10
N ILE A 136 -2.44 7.71 -19.80
CA ILE A 136 -3.57 8.43 -19.19
C ILE A 136 -4.38 7.46 -18.31
N GLN A 137 -4.66 6.26 -18.82
CA GLN A 137 -5.39 5.25 -18.05
C GLN A 137 -4.65 4.88 -16.76
N PHE A 138 -3.33 4.72 -16.80
CA PHE A 138 -2.53 4.46 -15.60
C PHE A 138 -2.55 5.63 -14.60
N TYR A 139 -2.52 6.89 -15.05
CA TYR A 139 -2.67 8.03 -14.14
C TYR A 139 -4.06 8.08 -13.50
N VAL A 140 -5.13 7.77 -14.24
CA VAL A 140 -6.48 7.68 -13.70
C VAL A 140 -6.56 6.59 -12.62
N LEU A 141 -6.05 5.38 -12.92
CA LEU A 141 -6.00 4.28 -11.95
C LEU A 141 -5.14 4.64 -10.73
N GLY A 142 -4.02 5.33 -10.94
CA GLY A 142 -3.11 5.79 -9.88
C GLY A 142 -3.78 6.81 -8.97
N LEU A 143 -4.50 7.78 -9.52
CA LEU A 143 -5.27 8.78 -8.77
C LEU A 143 -6.41 8.15 -7.96
N LEU A 144 -7.16 7.22 -8.56
CA LEU A 144 -8.19 6.47 -7.84
C LEU A 144 -7.60 5.65 -6.69
N PHE A 145 -6.46 5.00 -6.91
CA PHE A 145 -5.74 4.29 -5.86
C PHE A 145 -5.28 5.24 -4.74
N MET A 146 -4.67 6.38 -5.10
CA MET A 146 -4.21 7.38 -4.14
C MET A 146 -5.34 7.96 -3.30
N LEU A 147 -6.49 8.27 -3.90
CA LEU A 147 -7.68 8.72 -3.18
C LEU A 147 -8.17 7.66 -2.18
N SER A 148 -8.26 6.41 -2.63
CA SER A 148 -8.64 5.30 -1.75
C SER A 148 -7.63 5.10 -0.62
N ALA A 149 -6.33 5.16 -0.90
CA ALA A 149 -5.27 5.01 0.08
C ALA A 149 -5.29 6.15 1.10
N PHE A 150 -5.49 7.38 0.63
CA PHE A 150 -5.60 8.56 1.49
C PHE A 150 -6.76 8.44 2.47
N VAL A 151 -7.95 8.04 2.02
CA VAL A 151 -9.14 7.85 2.88
C VAL A 151 -8.87 6.77 3.93
N VAL A 152 -8.34 5.62 3.53
CA VAL A 152 -8.06 4.50 4.44
C VAL A 152 -7.00 4.88 5.47
N PHE A 153 -5.84 5.38 5.04
CA PHE A 153 -4.76 5.73 5.94
C PHE A 153 -5.11 6.90 6.85
N SER A 154 -5.87 7.88 6.36
CA SER A 154 -6.36 8.99 7.20
C SER A 154 -7.31 8.47 8.27
N THR A 155 -8.23 7.55 7.92
CA THR A 155 -9.13 6.91 8.89
C THR A 155 -8.33 6.18 9.96
N ILE A 156 -7.29 5.43 9.58
CA ILE A 156 -6.37 4.78 10.52
C ILE A 156 -5.69 5.83 11.42
N ALA A 157 -5.20 6.93 10.85
CA ALA A 157 -4.55 7.99 11.62
C ALA A 157 -5.49 8.64 12.65
N PHE A 158 -6.73 8.94 12.25
CA PHE A 158 -7.76 9.50 13.14
C PHE A 158 -8.14 8.53 14.26
N LEU A 159 -8.43 7.27 13.93
CA LEU A 159 -8.80 6.26 14.92
C LEU A 159 -7.64 5.95 15.88
N ALA A 160 -6.43 5.79 15.34
CA ALA A 160 -5.24 5.47 16.13
C ALA A 160 -4.85 6.64 17.06
N GLY A 161 -4.95 7.89 16.59
CA GLY A 161 -4.68 9.05 17.45
C GLY A 161 -5.76 9.28 18.52
N SER A 162 -7.03 9.04 18.19
CA SER A 162 -8.17 9.25 19.10
C SER A 162 -8.34 8.14 20.14
N ILE A 163 -7.98 6.89 19.80
CA ILE A 163 -8.17 5.69 20.61
C ILE A 163 -6.81 5.16 21.14
N SER A 164 -5.75 5.96 21.02
CA SER A 164 -4.36 5.60 21.38
C SER A 164 -4.25 4.97 22.77
N GLY A 165 -4.97 5.50 23.77
CA GLY A 165 -4.98 4.99 25.15
C GLY A 165 -5.65 3.62 25.35
N TYR A 166 -6.59 3.23 24.47
CA TYR A 166 -7.28 1.93 24.52
C TYR A 166 -6.58 0.88 23.63
N LEU A 167 -6.09 1.28 22.45
CA LEU A 167 -5.30 0.43 21.55
C LEU A 167 -4.02 -0.08 22.24
N LEU A 168 -3.38 0.78 23.05
CA LEU A 168 -2.21 0.43 23.86
C LEU A 168 -2.48 -0.59 24.97
N LYS A 169 -3.75 -0.76 25.38
CA LYS A 169 -4.14 -1.68 26.46
C LYS A 169 -4.55 -3.06 25.98
N ASN A 170 -4.91 -3.23 24.69
CA ASN A 170 -5.39 -4.51 24.17
C ASN A 170 -4.33 -5.22 23.31
N PRO A 171 -3.67 -6.29 23.81
CA PRO A 171 -2.58 -6.98 23.13
C PRO A 171 -3.02 -7.70 21.83
N ASN A 172 -4.32 -7.99 21.67
CA ASN A 172 -4.83 -8.71 20.50
C ASN A 172 -4.98 -7.84 19.25
N THR A 173 -4.86 -6.51 19.37
CA THR A 173 -5.01 -5.57 18.24
C THR A 173 -4.04 -5.88 17.09
N GLY A 174 -2.79 -6.22 17.41
CA GLY A 174 -1.79 -6.60 16.41
C GLY A 174 -2.15 -7.89 15.66
N VAL A 175 -2.81 -8.83 16.33
CA VAL A 175 -3.24 -10.11 15.75
C VAL A 175 -4.38 -9.91 14.75
N TYR A 176 -5.37 -9.07 15.05
CA TYR A 176 -6.47 -8.77 14.11
C TYR A 176 -5.98 -8.06 12.84
N LEU A 177 -5.07 -7.10 12.99
CA LEU A 177 -4.44 -6.43 11.85
C LEU A 177 -3.67 -7.45 10.99
N LYS A 178 -2.82 -8.29 11.62
CA LYS A 178 -2.05 -9.33 10.93
C LYS A 178 -2.94 -10.25 10.07
N TRP A 179 -4.05 -10.75 10.61
CA TRP A 179 -4.95 -11.64 9.87
C TRP A 179 -5.70 -10.95 8.72
N LEU A 180 -6.12 -9.70 8.92
CA LEU A 180 -6.71 -8.90 7.83
C LEU A 180 -5.74 -8.74 6.65
N GLN A 181 -4.44 -8.58 6.93
CA GLN A 181 -3.40 -8.46 5.91
C GLN A 181 -3.28 -9.70 5.03
N ILE A 182 -3.22 -10.86 5.67
CA ILE A 182 -3.08 -12.16 5.03
C ILE A 182 -4.26 -12.42 4.11
N LEU A 183 -5.48 -12.15 4.60
CA LEU A 183 -6.72 -12.36 3.86
C LEU A 183 -6.78 -11.50 2.58
N VAL A 184 -6.36 -10.23 2.67
CA VAL A 184 -6.29 -9.35 1.50
C VAL A 184 -5.26 -9.84 0.47
N PHE A 185 -4.05 -10.22 0.89
CA PHE A 185 -3.03 -10.69 -0.04
C PHE A 185 -3.44 -11.95 -0.77
N ILE A 186 -4.03 -12.91 -0.06
CA ILE A 186 -4.55 -14.13 -0.65
C ILE A 186 -5.68 -13.80 -1.63
N GLY A 187 -6.62 -12.92 -1.26
CA GLY A 187 -7.70 -12.49 -2.15
C GLY A 187 -7.22 -11.85 -3.46
N ILE A 188 -6.15 -11.04 -3.41
CA ILE A 188 -5.59 -10.41 -4.61
C ILE A 188 -4.77 -11.39 -5.44
N ALA A 189 -4.03 -12.29 -4.80
CA ALA A 189 -3.33 -13.35 -5.51
C ALA A 189 -4.33 -14.23 -6.28
N ILE A 190 -5.44 -14.62 -5.65
CA ILE A 190 -6.51 -15.38 -6.31
C ILE A 190 -7.12 -14.59 -7.47
N TYR A 191 -7.42 -13.30 -7.28
CA TYR A 191 -7.90 -12.45 -8.38
C TYR A 191 -6.91 -12.38 -9.55
N LEU A 192 -5.61 -12.23 -9.28
CA LEU A 192 -4.58 -12.23 -10.31
C LEU A 192 -4.56 -13.54 -11.10
N PHE A 193 -4.78 -14.68 -10.44
CA PHE A 193 -4.87 -15.98 -11.09
C PHE A 193 -6.16 -16.18 -11.89
N LEU A 194 -7.28 -15.61 -11.46
CA LEU A 194 -8.61 -15.79 -12.08
C LEU A 194 -8.99 -14.72 -13.10
N SER A 195 -8.29 -13.58 -13.13
CA SER A 195 -8.57 -12.49 -14.07
C SER A 195 -8.04 -12.90 -15.44
N ASP A 196 -8.91 -13.43 -16.30
CA ASP A 196 -8.65 -13.60 -17.72
C ASP A 196 -8.76 -12.26 -18.45
N LYS A 197 -7.65 -11.86 -19.08
CA LYS A 197 -7.35 -10.57 -19.71
C LYS A 197 -7.30 -9.39 -18.73
#